data_AF-A0A2S4Z6S5-F1
#
_entry.id   AF-A0A2S4Z6S5-F1
#
_cell.length_a   1.000
_cell.length_b   1.000
_cell.length_c   1.000
_cell.angle_alpha   90.00
_cell.angle_beta   90.00
_cell.angle_gamma   90.00
#
_symmetry.space_group_name_H-M   'P 1'
#
loop_
_entity.id
_entity.type
_entity.pdbx_description
1 polymer ?
#
loop_
_entity_poly.entity_id
_entity_poly.type
_entity_poly.pdbx_seq_one_letter_code
_entity_poly.pdbx_strand_id
1 'polypeptide(L)'
;MAGGGGGRDGGGRGTPDRDTPEVIGRRVQRLRGRRGLTQRQLAEPTYTPAYISTLEAGRVRPSDAALRHIAERLGVAFEELATGRSARLVTDLRLRLTEAQRTLAGGDAQRAGEQYAALLAEAEAQGLAEVEAQALLGLGECGIDTGDLAAARGCFERAEARLADAPLPARVPAVRGRAVTHYLAGELRYAVYLLESTLDELNRGGLHDPDALLLLYASAIGPYMDMGAQVRAAQAAEFALALAPRVEDPALVARMHRSVARTLLAEGRLAEADASLAKAAELYRQLQIRTELANCHWMRGYVYAQNGRLERAEAELRQAQAMLTAGRAGLYSSQVAVELADVLHRRGRSQEAADLLRDVLGELSSERGAVHAAAAHRLLGIIAEDARDTEAAEEHYVRALSLLERAGAAGDLADLCRLLGDLLRRTGRVEAALDAYRTGLGHRTAPGTTTLGPAPAQPPL
;
A
#
# COMPACT_ATOMS: atom_id res chain seq x y z
N MET A 1 42.07 6.62 56.51
CA MET A 1 40.92 5.69 56.48
C MET A 1 40.15 6.00 55.19
N ALA A 2 40.39 5.29 54.09
CA ALA A 2 40.05 3.90 53.75
C ALA A 2 38.62 3.75 53.19
N GLY A 3 38.52 3.15 51.98
CA GLY A 3 37.31 2.67 51.28
C GLY A 3 36.70 3.71 50.34
N GLY A 4 36.67 3.57 49.01
CA GLY A 4 36.21 2.43 48.18
C GLY A 4 34.80 2.79 47.65
N GLY A 5 34.38 2.64 46.41
CA GLY A 5 34.84 1.99 45.18
C GLY A 5 33.61 1.82 44.27
N GLY A 6 33.82 1.76 42.94
CA GLY A 6 32.83 1.32 41.93
C GLY A 6 31.82 2.38 41.48
N GLY A 7 31.58 2.66 40.21
CA GLY A 7 31.80 1.90 38.99
C GLY A 7 30.46 1.56 38.32
N ARG A 8 30.37 1.85 37.01
CA ARG A 8 29.33 1.44 36.01
C ARG A 8 28.15 2.41 35.88
N ASP A 9 27.65 2.74 34.68
CA ASP A 9 27.60 1.96 33.44
C ASP A 9 28.10 2.72 32.20
N GLY A 10 29.04 2.08 31.51
CA GLY A 10 29.39 2.40 30.14
C GLY A 10 28.38 1.77 29.18
N GLY A 11 28.15 2.46 28.07
CA GLY A 11 27.31 2.00 26.97
C GLY A 11 27.68 0.58 26.53
N GLY A 12 26.79 -0.37 26.85
CA GLY A 12 26.75 -1.67 26.23
C GLY A 12 26.29 -1.51 24.79
N ARG A 13 27.25 -1.45 23.85
CA ARG A 13 26.98 -1.94 22.49
C ARG A 13 26.50 -3.37 22.64
N GLY A 14 25.22 -3.62 22.32
CA GLY A 14 24.61 -4.94 22.41
C GLY A 14 25.51 -5.98 21.76
N THR A 15 25.89 -7.00 22.52
CA THR A 15 26.51 -8.20 21.95
C THR A 15 25.55 -8.77 20.91
N PRO A 16 26.00 -9.08 19.67
CA PRO A 16 25.13 -9.69 18.69
C PRO A 16 24.58 -11.01 19.25
N ASP A 17 23.29 -11.23 19.08
CA ASP A 17 22.56 -12.40 19.56
C ASP A 17 23.23 -13.68 19.02
N ARG A 18 23.96 -14.40 19.87
CA ARG A 18 24.69 -15.63 19.50
C ARG A 18 23.85 -16.83 19.82
N ASP A 19 23.92 -17.82 18.94
CA ASP A 19 23.29 -19.10 19.20
C ASP A 19 23.88 -19.77 20.45
N THR A 20 23.14 -20.74 20.99
CA THR A 20 23.58 -21.49 22.15
C THR A 20 24.86 -22.29 21.84
N PRO A 21 25.70 -22.59 22.85
CA PRO A 21 26.94 -23.36 22.67
C PRO A 21 26.74 -24.67 21.90
N GLU A 22 25.61 -25.35 22.08
CA GLU A 22 25.26 -26.60 21.41
C GLU A 22 24.99 -26.42 19.91
N VAL A 23 24.39 -25.31 19.51
CA VAL A 23 24.11 -24.98 18.11
C VAL A 23 25.41 -24.58 17.41
N ILE A 24 26.22 -23.73 18.05
CA ILE A 24 27.54 -23.34 17.56
C ILE A 24 28.43 -24.57 17.43
N GLY A 25 28.47 -25.44 18.44
CA GLY A 25 29.26 -26.68 18.44
C GLY A 25 28.92 -27.61 17.28
N ARG A 26 27.63 -27.90 17.09
CA ARG A 26 27.15 -28.71 15.95
C ARG A 26 27.50 -28.07 14.60
N ARG A 27 27.44 -26.75 14.49
CA ARG A 27 27.81 -26.02 13.28
C ARG A 27 29.30 -26.14 12.98
N VAL A 28 30.15 -25.97 13.98
CA VAL A 28 31.61 -26.11 13.87
C VAL A 28 31.96 -27.53 13.39
N GLN A 29 31.37 -28.55 14.04
CA GLN A 29 31.60 -29.95 13.68
C GLN A 29 31.21 -30.24 12.23
N ARG A 30 30.04 -29.75 11.80
CA ARG A 30 29.55 -29.94 10.43
C ARG A 30 30.45 -29.26 9.39
N LEU A 31 30.84 -28.00 9.62
CA LEU A 31 31.70 -27.25 8.71
C LEU A 31 33.11 -27.85 8.65
N ARG A 32 33.65 -28.28 9.79
CA ARG A 32 34.92 -28.99 9.89
C ARG A 32 34.87 -30.29 9.08
N GLY A 33 33.82 -31.09 9.26
CA GLY A 33 33.61 -32.34 8.54
C GLY A 33 33.52 -32.15 7.03
N ARG A 34 32.79 -31.14 6.55
CA ARG A 34 32.70 -30.79 5.13
C ARG A 34 34.05 -30.41 4.51
N ARG A 35 34.98 -29.88 5.30
CA ARG A 35 36.32 -29.49 4.86
C ARG A 35 37.39 -30.56 5.10
N GLY A 36 37.01 -31.74 5.61
CA GLY A 36 37.96 -32.82 5.90
C GLY A 36 39.01 -32.47 6.95
N LEU A 37 38.77 -31.44 7.79
CA LEU A 37 39.73 -30.99 8.80
C LEU A 37 39.64 -31.86 10.06
N THR A 38 40.78 -32.21 10.64
CA THR A 38 40.84 -32.81 11.98
C THR A 38 40.61 -31.75 13.06
N GLN A 39 40.19 -32.16 14.27
CA GLN A 39 40.06 -31.22 15.40
C GLN A 39 41.40 -30.53 15.72
N ARG A 40 42.52 -31.24 15.54
CA ARG A 40 43.86 -30.68 15.69
C ARG A 40 44.17 -29.61 14.66
N GLN A 41 43.89 -29.87 13.38
CA GLN A 41 44.06 -28.88 12.33
C GLN A 41 43.19 -27.64 12.57
N LEU A 42 41.96 -27.81 13.08
CA LEU A 42 41.12 -26.66 13.39
C LEU A 42 41.62 -25.86 14.61
N ALA A 43 42.21 -26.53 15.60
CA ALA A 43 42.62 -25.92 16.87
C ALA A 43 43.95 -25.14 16.77
N GLU A 44 44.97 -25.71 16.15
CA GLU A 44 46.34 -25.19 16.19
C GLU A 44 46.52 -23.88 15.41
N PRO A 45 47.47 -23.02 15.82
CA PRO A 45 48.35 -23.12 17.00
C PRO A 45 47.71 -22.58 18.30
N THR A 46 46.62 -21.83 18.20
CA THR A 46 46.08 -21.00 19.29
C THR A 46 45.28 -21.80 20.33
N TYR A 47 44.65 -22.91 19.91
CA TYR A 47 43.77 -23.73 20.75
C TYR A 47 44.18 -25.20 20.71
N THR A 48 43.64 -25.98 21.65
CA THR A 48 43.91 -27.43 21.75
C THR A 48 42.82 -28.26 21.05
N PRO A 49 43.14 -29.47 20.54
CA PRO A 49 42.13 -30.38 19.98
C PRO A 49 41.01 -30.71 20.98
N ALA A 50 41.36 -30.80 22.27
CA ALA A 50 40.40 -31.03 23.35
C ALA A 50 39.39 -29.88 23.50
N TYR A 51 39.83 -28.63 23.33
CA TYR A 51 38.93 -27.46 23.30
C TYR A 51 37.95 -27.52 22.13
N ILE A 52 38.41 -27.89 20.93
CA ILE A 52 37.51 -28.07 19.78
C ILE A 52 36.52 -29.20 20.05
N SER A 53 36.94 -30.31 20.67
CA SER A 53 36.03 -31.40 21.03
C SER A 53 34.95 -30.99 22.04
N THR A 54 35.29 -30.20 23.06
CA THR A 54 34.31 -29.74 24.06
C THR A 54 33.36 -28.68 23.49
N LEU A 55 33.88 -27.84 22.59
CA LEU A 55 33.10 -26.88 21.80
C LEU A 55 32.12 -27.59 20.86
N GLU A 56 32.57 -28.58 20.08
CA GLU A 56 31.70 -29.36 19.18
C GLU A 56 30.60 -30.11 19.93
N ALA A 57 30.89 -30.58 21.14
CA ALA A 57 29.91 -31.20 22.04
C ALA A 57 28.95 -30.20 22.72
N GLY A 58 29.09 -28.90 22.48
CA GLY A 58 28.27 -27.85 23.07
C GLY A 58 28.54 -27.56 24.54
N ARG A 59 29.63 -28.08 25.11
CA ARG A 59 29.90 -28.00 26.56
C ARG A 59 30.63 -26.73 26.98
N VAL A 60 31.12 -25.94 26.03
CA VAL A 60 31.83 -24.68 26.30
C VAL A 60 31.28 -23.56 25.43
N ARG A 61 31.03 -22.39 26.02
CA ARG A 61 30.67 -21.18 25.25
C ARG A 61 31.96 -20.56 24.69
N PRO A 62 32.15 -20.51 23.38
CA PRO A 62 33.38 -19.96 22.82
C PRO A 62 33.45 -18.45 22.98
N SER A 63 34.66 -17.95 23.24
CA SER A 63 34.94 -16.51 23.19
C SER A 63 34.94 -16.02 21.75
N ASP A 64 34.83 -14.70 21.56
CA ASP A 64 34.91 -14.10 20.23
C ASP A 64 36.21 -14.42 19.53
N ALA A 65 37.32 -14.39 20.26
CA ALA A 65 38.64 -14.72 19.75
C ALA A 65 38.69 -16.17 19.25
N ALA A 66 38.10 -17.11 20.01
CA ALA A 66 38.03 -18.51 19.62
C ALA A 66 37.16 -18.71 18.37
N LEU A 67 35.98 -18.07 18.33
CA LEU A 67 35.10 -18.11 17.16
C LEU A 67 35.73 -17.49 15.92
N ARG A 68 36.44 -16.36 16.03
CA ARG A 68 37.14 -15.74 14.89
C ARG A 68 38.26 -16.63 14.37
N HIS A 69 39.08 -17.19 15.26
CA HIS A 69 40.12 -18.16 14.89
C HIS A 69 39.54 -19.37 14.17
N ILE A 70 38.48 -19.97 14.73
CA ILE A 70 37.78 -21.11 14.13
C ILE A 70 37.16 -20.72 12.78
N ALA A 71 36.59 -19.51 12.65
CA ALA A 71 35.97 -19.02 11.42
C ALA A 71 36.98 -18.82 10.29
N GLU A 72 38.14 -18.26 10.60
CA GLU A 72 39.24 -18.09 9.64
C GLU A 72 39.73 -19.45 9.11
N ARG A 73 39.96 -20.42 10.02
CA ARG A 73 40.38 -21.78 9.65
C ARG A 73 39.30 -22.53 8.87
N LEU A 74 38.03 -22.31 9.21
CA LEU A 74 36.88 -22.80 8.48
C LEU A 74 36.48 -21.88 7.32
N GLY A 75 37.30 -20.89 6.95
CA GLY A 75 37.07 -19.92 5.85
C GLY A 75 35.61 -19.50 5.67
N VAL A 76 34.96 -19.13 6.77
CA VAL A 76 33.61 -18.56 6.82
C VAL A 76 33.66 -17.28 7.66
N ALA A 77 32.61 -16.46 7.57
CA ALA A 77 32.52 -15.27 8.42
C ALA A 77 32.29 -15.65 9.90
N PHE A 78 32.74 -14.80 10.82
CA PHE A 78 32.50 -14.97 12.26
C PHE A 78 30.99 -15.09 12.55
N GLU A 79 30.18 -14.28 11.89
CA GLU A 79 28.74 -14.18 12.03
C GLU A 79 28.05 -15.48 11.61
N GLU A 80 28.52 -16.13 10.54
CA GLU A 80 28.01 -17.43 10.09
C GLU A 80 28.24 -18.50 11.16
N LEU A 81 29.39 -18.45 11.83
CA LEU A 81 29.73 -19.38 12.91
C LEU A 81 28.98 -19.08 14.20
N ALA A 82 28.83 -17.79 14.54
CA ALA A 82 28.19 -17.34 15.78
C ALA A 82 26.66 -17.42 15.75
N THR A 83 26.04 -17.22 14.57
CA THR A 83 24.58 -17.06 14.42
C THR A 83 23.96 -17.98 13.36
N GLY A 84 24.79 -18.67 12.56
CA GLY A 84 24.31 -19.53 11.46
C GLY A 84 23.89 -18.78 10.21
N ARG A 85 23.89 -17.45 10.27
CA ARG A 85 23.48 -16.56 9.19
C ARG A 85 24.71 -16.18 8.39
N SER A 86 24.77 -16.61 7.13
CA SER A 86 25.82 -16.14 6.22
C SER A 86 25.45 -14.78 5.64
N ALA A 87 26.44 -13.92 5.39
CA ALA A 87 26.21 -12.63 4.70
C ALA A 87 25.57 -12.84 3.30
N ARG A 88 25.88 -13.98 2.67
CA ARG A 88 25.29 -14.40 1.41
C ARG A 88 23.78 -14.66 1.53
N LEU A 89 23.33 -15.32 2.60
CA LEU A 89 21.92 -15.57 2.87
C LEU A 89 21.14 -14.26 3.03
N VAL A 90 21.65 -13.33 3.85
CA VAL A 90 21.00 -12.03 4.05
C VAL A 90 20.91 -11.24 2.74
N THR A 91 21.95 -11.29 1.92
CA THR A 91 21.97 -10.65 0.60
C THR A 91 20.98 -11.30 -0.36
N ASP A 92 20.88 -12.64 -0.37
CA ASP A 92 19.92 -13.39 -1.19
C ASP A 92 18.47 -13.05 -0.83
N LEU A 93 18.15 -13.02 0.47
CA LEU A 93 16.82 -12.65 0.95
C LEU A 93 16.45 -11.22 0.57
N ARG A 94 17.38 -10.26 0.66
CA ARG A 94 17.17 -8.87 0.21
C ARG A 94 16.94 -8.76 -1.29
N LEU A 95 17.67 -9.53 -2.10
CA LEU A 95 17.47 -9.57 -3.54
C LEU A 95 16.08 -10.12 -3.88
N ARG A 96 15.68 -11.21 -3.24
CA ARG A 96 14.35 -11.82 -3.43
C ARG A 96 13.21 -10.93 -2.94
N LEU A 97 13.40 -10.16 -1.86
CA LEU A 97 12.46 -9.12 -1.44
C LEU A 97 12.28 -8.07 -2.53
N THR A 98 13.38 -7.60 -3.14
CA THR A 98 13.34 -6.64 -4.25
C THR A 98 12.61 -7.22 -5.46
N GLU A 99 12.82 -8.51 -5.75
CA GLU A 99 12.10 -9.21 -6.81
C GLU A 99 10.59 -9.30 -6.52
N ALA A 100 10.20 -9.65 -5.28
CA ALA A 100 8.81 -9.69 -4.85
C ALA A 100 8.13 -8.32 -4.93
N GLN A 101 8.84 -7.25 -4.53
CA GLN A 101 8.39 -5.86 -4.68
C GLN A 101 8.15 -5.51 -6.15
N ARG A 102 9.05 -5.91 -7.05
CA ARG A 102 8.89 -5.69 -8.49
C ARG A 102 7.71 -6.47 -9.08
N THR A 103 7.49 -7.71 -8.63
CA THR A 103 6.32 -8.51 -9.03
C THR A 103 5.02 -7.81 -8.62
N LEU A 104 4.95 -7.32 -7.37
CA LEU A 104 3.79 -6.56 -6.88
C LEU A 104 3.59 -5.27 -7.68
N ALA A 105 4.64 -4.49 -7.91
CA ALA A 105 4.59 -3.28 -8.72
C ALA A 105 4.17 -3.52 -10.19
N GLY A 106 4.40 -4.74 -10.69
CA GLY A 106 3.91 -5.22 -11.99
C GLY A 106 2.42 -5.60 -12.02
N GLY A 107 1.73 -5.56 -10.87
CA GLY A 107 0.30 -5.88 -10.74
C GLY A 107 -0.01 -7.36 -10.49
N ASP A 108 0.99 -8.22 -10.26
CA ASP A 108 0.77 -9.63 -9.94
C ASP A 108 0.82 -9.87 -8.43
N ALA A 109 -0.16 -9.30 -7.72
CA ALA A 109 -0.24 -9.36 -6.26
C ALA A 109 -0.31 -10.80 -5.72
N GLN A 110 -0.92 -11.72 -6.47
CA GLN A 110 -1.02 -13.12 -6.07
C GLN A 110 0.36 -13.80 -6.08
N ARG A 111 1.12 -13.68 -7.17
CA ARG A 111 2.48 -14.22 -7.24
C ARG A 111 3.43 -13.54 -6.27
N ALA A 112 3.31 -12.22 -6.10
CA ALA A 112 4.09 -11.50 -5.10
C ALA A 112 3.78 -12.01 -3.68
N GLY A 113 2.52 -12.29 -3.38
CA GLY A 113 2.09 -12.90 -2.12
C GLY A 113 2.77 -14.25 -1.87
N GLU A 114 2.84 -15.13 -2.86
CA GLU A 114 3.56 -16.40 -2.77
C GLU A 114 5.07 -16.20 -2.50
N GLN A 115 5.69 -15.24 -3.18
CA GLN A 115 7.11 -14.90 -2.99
C GLN A 115 7.38 -14.38 -1.57
N TYR A 116 6.56 -13.45 -1.07
CA TYR A 116 6.70 -12.93 0.30
C TYR A 116 6.40 -13.99 1.36
N ALA A 117 5.43 -14.87 1.14
CA ALA A 117 5.13 -15.96 2.07
C ALA A 117 6.32 -16.92 2.22
N ALA A 118 6.97 -17.27 1.11
CA ALA A 118 8.18 -18.08 1.12
C ALA A 118 9.35 -17.36 1.82
N LEU A 119 9.52 -16.06 1.57
CA LEU A 119 10.53 -15.23 2.25
C LEU A 119 10.30 -15.13 3.75
N LEU A 120 9.04 -14.97 4.17
CA LEU A 120 8.67 -14.90 5.58
C LEU A 120 8.99 -16.20 6.30
N ALA A 121 8.60 -17.35 5.74
CA ALA A 121 8.89 -18.66 6.35
C ALA A 121 10.39 -18.90 6.52
N GLU A 122 11.20 -18.49 5.53
CA GLU A 122 12.65 -18.59 5.60
C GLU A 122 13.25 -17.60 6.59
N ALA A 123 12.78 -16.35 6.64
CA ALA A 123 13.22 -15.34 7.59
C ALA A 123 12.91 -15.73 9.04
N GLU A 124 11.70 -16.27 9.30
CA GLU A 124 11.28 -16.79 10.61
C GLU A 124 12.17 -17.96 11.06
N ALA A 125 12.50 -18.88 10.15
CA ALA A 125 13.41 -20.00 10.45
C ALA A 125 14.83 -19.54 10.81
N GLN A 126 15.23 -18.35 10.37
CA GLN A 126 16.55 -17.77 10.62
C GLN A 126 16.55 -16.69 11.71
N GLY A 127 15.37 -16.29 12.21
CA GLY A 127 15.18 -15.23 13.21
C GLY A 127 15.62 -13.85 12.72
N LEU A 128 15.32 -13.51 11.47
CA LEU A 128 15.71 -12.24 10.84
C LEU A 128 14.59 -11.21 10.93
N ALA A 129 14.41 -10.59 12.10
CA ALA A 129 13.27 -9.70 12.39
C ALA A 129 13.02 -8.59 11.35
N GLU A 130 14.06 -7.94 10.82
CA GLU A 130 13.91 -6.92 9.77
C GLU A 130 13.37 -7.49 8.46
N VAL A 131 13.84 -8.66 8.05
CA VAL A 131 13.39 -9.35 6.83
C VAL A 131 11.98 -9.91 7.02
N GLU A 132 11.68 -10.44 8.21
CA GLU A 132 10.33 -10.85 8.60
C GLU A 132 9.35 -9.67 8.48
N ALA A 133 9.70 -8.51 9.04
CA ALA A 133 8.87 -7.31 8.96
C ALA A 133 8.68 -6.86 7.51
N GLN A 134 9.73 -6.84 6.69
CA GLN A 134 9.62 -6.47 5.26
C GLN A 134 8.74 -7.44 4.46
N ALA A 135 8.86 -8.74 4.71
CA ALA A 135 8.00 -9.74 4.07
C ALA A 135 6.54 -9.60 4.50
N LEU A 136 6.29 -9.32 5.78
CA LEU A 136 4.95 -9.05 6.31
C LEU A 136 4.33 -7.77 5.74
N LEU A 137 5.11 -6.69 5.59
CA LEU A 137 4.66 -5.47 4.91
C LEU A 137 4.26 -5.78 3.46
N GLY A 138 5.07 -6.56 2.74
CA GLY A 138 4.78 -7.00 1.38
C GLY A 138 3.49 -7.82 1.27
N LEU A 139 3.31 -8.80 2.17
CA LEU A 139 2.05 -9.58 2.26
C LEU A 139 0.84 -8.69 2.57
N GLY A 140 1.02 -7.69 3.43
CA GLY A 140 -0.02 -6.70 3.74
C GLY A 140 -0.47 -5.92 2.52
N GLU A 141 0.48 -5.41 1.73
CA GLU A 141 0.19 -4.69 0.48
C GLU A 141 -0.45 -5.64 -0.57
N CYS A 142 0.01 -6.89 -0.69
CA CYS A 142 -0.66 -7.88 -1.54
C CYS A 142 -2.12 -8.13 -1.09
N GLY A 143 -2.36 -8.18 0.21
CA GLY A 143 -3.70 -8.34 0.79
C GLY A 143 -4.61 -7.15 0.48
N ILE A 144 -4.08 -5.92 0.51
CA ILE A 144 -4.79 -4.71 0.06
C ILE A 144 -5.19 -4.84 -1.42
N ASP A 145 -4.23 -5.18 -2.30
CA ASP A 145 -4.46 -5.27 -3.74
C ASP A 145 -5.45 -6.37 -4.13
N THR A 146 -5.47 -7.47 -3.37
CA THR A 146 -6.40 -8.59 -3.56
C THR A 146 -7.74 -8.41 -2.85
N GLY A 147 -7.86 -7.40 -1.98
CA GLY A 147 -9.06 -7.07 -1.22
C GLY A 147 -9.26 -7.88 0.07
N ASP A 148 -8.31 -8.75 0.45
CA ASP A 148 -8.34 -9.43 1.75
C ASP A 148 -7.81 -8.50 2.85
N LEU A 149 -8.62 -7.52 3.21
CA LEU A 149 -8.28 -6.49 4.20
C LEU A 149 -8.03 -7.07 5.60
N ALA A 150 -8.66 -8.21 5.94
CA ALA A 150 -8.47 -8.86 7.22
C ALA A 150 -7.09 -9.52 7.33
N ALA A 151 -6.69 -10.29 6.32
CA ALA A 151 -5.34 -10.86 6.27
C ALA A 151 -4.27 -9.76 6.18
N ALA A 152 -4.53 -8.71 5.38
CA ALA A 152 -3.62 -7.57 5.25
C ALA A 152 -3.35 -6.91 6.61
N ARG A 153 -4.41 -6.61 7.36
CA ARG A 153 -4.32 -6.01 8.71
C ARG A 153 -3.50 -6.89 9.66
N GLY A 154 -3.76 -8.20 9.68
CA GLY A 154 -2.99 -9.14 10.51
C GLY A 154 -1.50 -9.19 10.15
N CYS A 155 -1.15 -9.01 8.87
CA CYS A 155 0.25 -8.92 8.44
C CYS A 155 0.91 -7.65 8.96
N PHE A 156 0.25 -6.49 8.87
CA PHE A 156 0.79 -5.23 9.37
C PHE A 156 0.93 -5.22 10.91
N GLU A 157 -0.02 -5.81 11.65
CA GLU A 157 0.10 -5.96 13.11
C GLU A 157 1.30 -6.82 13.50
N ARG A 158 1.53 -7.93 12.78
CA ARG A 158 2.71 -8.77 12.98
C ARG A 158 4.00 -8.02 12.61
N ALA A 159 4.00 -7.24 11.52
CA ALA A 159 5.17 -6.45 11.12
C ALA A 159 5.53 -5.41 12.20
N GLU A 160 4.53 -4.72 12.74
CA GLU A 160 4.70 -3.76 13.84
C GLU A 160 5.26 -4.45 15.10
N ALA A 161 4.72 -5.62 15.46
CA ALA A 161 5.19 -6.40 16.60
C ALA A 161 6.65 -6.87 16.44
N ARG A 162 7.08 -7.22 15.22
CA ARG A 162 8.49 -7.57 14.93
C ARG A 162 9.43 -6.39 15.04
N LEU A 163 8.91 -5.17 14.93
CA LEU A 163 9.65 -3.92 15.03
C LEU A 163 9.41 -3.21 16.38
N ALA A 164 8.90 -3.91 17.40
CA ALA A 164 8.54 -3.29 18.68
C ALA A 164 9.72 -2.55 19.36
N ASP A 165 10.93 -3.07 19.23
CA ASP A 165 12.16 -2.47 19.77
C ASP A 165 12.81 -1.44 18.82
N ALA A 166 12.28 -1.27 17.61
CA ALA A 166 12.77 -0.31 16.63
C ALA A 166 12.22 1.10 16.92
N PRO A 167 12.95 2.17 16.54
CA PRO A 167 12.46 3.53 16.69
C PRO A 167 11.18 3.74 15.87
N LEU A 168 10.31 4.64 16.32
CA LEU A 168 8.99 4.85 15.72
C LEU A 168 9.00 5.04 14.18
N PRO A 169 9.93 5.81 13.57
CA PRO A 169 10.01 5.91 12.11
C PRO A 169 10.09 4.57 11.37
N ALA A 170 10.80 3.57 11.93
CA ALA A 170 10.91 2.25 11.32
C ALA A 170 9.60 1.46 11.37
N ARG A 171 8.72 1.75 12.35
CA ARG A 171 7.41 1.10 12.53
C ARG A 171 6.31 1.74 11.68
N VAL A 172 6.51 2.98 11.22
CA VAL A 172 5.52 3.77 10.47
C VAL A 172 4.94 3.05 9.25
N PRO A 173 5.70 2.32 8.41
CA PRO A 173 5.12 1.56 7.30
C PRO A 173 4.05 0.57 7.74
N ALA A 174 4.23 -0.11 8.88
CA ALA A 174 3.26 -1.05 9.42
C ALA A 174 2.01 -0.33 9.96
N VAL A 175 2.20 0.76 10.70
CA VAL A 175 1.09 1.58 11.22
C VAL A 175 0.27 2.19 10.07
N ARG A 176 0.95 2.69 9.02
CA ARG A 176 0.30 3.18 7.80
C ARG A 176 -0.49 2.06 7.12
N GLY A 177 0.07 0.87 7.00
CA GLY A 177 -0.62 -0.29 6.43
C GLY A 177 -1.92 -0.60 7.18
N ARG A 178 -1.88 -0.64 8.52
CA ARG A 178 -3.08 -0.79 9.36
C ARG A 178 -4.08 0.33 9.09
N ALA A 179 -3.66 1.59 9.12
CA ALA A 179 -4.54 2.73 8.87
C ALA A 179 -5.22 2.64 7.49
N VAL A 180 -4.48 2.25 6.44
CA VAL A 180 -5.04 2.07 5.10
C VAL A 180 -6.04 0.91 5.06
N THR A 181 -5.78 -0.22 5.72
CA THR A 181 -6.75 -1.32 5.79
C THR A 181 -8.05 -0.91 6.50
N HIS A 182 -7.96 -0.12 7.58
CA HIS A 182 -9.14 0.44 8.25
C HIS A 182 -9.88 1.45 7.37
N TYR A 183 -9.14 2.30 6.65
CA TYR A 183 -9.72 3.25 5.69
C TYR A 183 -10.52 2.52 4.60
N LEU A 184 -9.92 1.50 3.99
CA LEU A 184 -10.58 0.70 2.94
C LEU A 184 -11.75 -0.13 3.47
N ALA A 185 -11.75 -0.49 4.76
CA ALA A 185 -12.89 -1.13 5.43
C ALA A 185 -14.01 -0.14 5.81
N GLY A 186 -13.86 1.15 5.53
CA GLY A 186 -14.84 2.20 5.89
C GLY A 186 -14.74 2.67 7.35
N GLU A 187 -13.75 2.19 8.11
CA GLU A 187 -13.51 2.55 9.50
C GLU A 187 -12.73 3.87 9.62
N LEU A 188 -13.24 4.93 8.96
CA LEU A 188 -12.54 6.21 8.73
C LEU A 188 -11.95 6.82 10.01
N ARG A 189 -12.72 6.80 11.11
CA ARG A 189 -12.29 7.39 12.39
C ARG A 189 -11.07 6.68 12.98
N TYR A 190 -11.02 5.35 12.87
CA TYR A 190 -9.92 4.59 13.42
C TYR A 190 -8.66 4.74 12.56
N ALA A 191 -8.83 4.80 11.23
CA ALA A 191 -7.74 5.14 10.31
C ALA A 191 -7.12 6.51 10.65
N VAL A 192 -7.95 7.54 10.83
CA VAL A 192 -7.49 8.88 11.23
C VAL A 192 -6.83 8.85 12.60
N TYR A 193 -7.40 8.15 13.58
CA TYR A 193 -6.79 8.02 14.91
C TYR A 193 -5.37 7.43 14.84
N LEU A 194 -5.16 6.33 14.09
CA LEU A 194 -3.83 5.73 13.95
C LEU A 194 -2.83 6.69 13.31
N LEU A 195 -3.24 7.41 12.25
CA LEU A 195 -2.37 8.36 11.56
C LEU A 195 -2.06 9.58 12.43
N GLU A 196 -3.07 10.20 13.05
CA GLU A 196 -2.91 11.40 13.88
C GLU A 196 -2.10 11.12 15.15
N SER A 197 -2.35 10.00 15.84
CA SER A 197 -1.59 9.64 17.04
C SER A 197 -0.11 9.39 16.74
N THR A 198 0.19 8.76 15.61
CA THR A 198 1.58 8.52 15.16
C THR A 198 2.26 9.80 14.73
N LEU A 199 1.58 10.69 14.00
CA LEU A 199 2.09 12.02 13.65
C LEU A 199 2.38 12.84 14.91
N ASP A 200 1.47 12.82 15.89
CA ASP A 200 1.64 13.49 17.18
C ASP A 200 2.89 13.01 17.93
N GLU A 201 3.10 11.70 17.98
CA GLU A 201 4.24 11.08 18.65
C GLU A 201 5.57 11.42 17.96
N LEU A 202 5.63 11.35 16.62
CA LEU A 202 6.82 11.74 15.86
C LEU A 202 7.16 13.22 16.06
N ASN A 203 6.16 14.10 15.96
CA ASN A 203 6.38 15.54 16.01
C ASN A 203 6.70 16.03 17.43
N ARG A 204 6.03 15.52 18.46
CA ARG A 204 6.37 15.87 19.86
C ARG A 204 7.64 15.20 20.35
N GLY A 205 7.95 14.01 19.84
CA GLY A 205 9.15 13.25 20.18
C GLY A 205 10.43 13.77 19.52
N GLY A 206 10.34 14.75 18.61
CA GLY A 206 11.50 15.26 17.87
C GLY A 206 12.04 14.29 16.81
N LEU A 207 11.28 13.24 16.47
CA LEU A 207 11.66 12.19 15.52
C LEU A 207 11.20 12.58 14.11
N HIS A 208 11.73 13.69 13.61
CA HIS A 208 11.33 14.28 12.32
C HIS A 208 11.98 13.58 11.12
N ASP A 209 11.75 12.27 11.00
CA ASP A 209 12.14 11.49 9.84
C ASP A 209 11.29 11.89 8.62
N PRO A 210 11.89 12.45 7.55
CA PRO A 210 11.14 12.98 6.41
C PRO A 210 10.29 11.93 5.70
N ASP A 211 10.81 10.71 5.54
CA ASP A 211 10.14 9.61 4.85
C ASP A 211 8.90 9.14 5.62
N ALA A 212 9.04 8.94 6.93
CA ALA A 212 7.94 8.57 7.81
C ALA A 212 6.83 9.64 7.84
N LEU A 213 7.20 10.92 8.00
CA LEU A 213 6.25 12.02 8.01
C LEU A 213 5.54 12.17 6.66
N LEU A 214 6.28 12.09 5.55
CA LEU A 214 5.73 12.16 4.20
C LEU A 214 4.71 11.05 3.96
N LEU A 215 5.04 9.82 4.37
CA LEU A 215 4.16 8.66 4.25
C LEU A 215 2.86 8.86 5.03
N LEU A 216 2.93 9.34 6.28
CA LEU A 216 1.76 9.56 7.12
C LEU A 216 0.88 10.70 6.61
N TYR A 217 1.46 11.86 6.27
CA TYR A 217 0.70 13.00 5.74
C TYR A 217 0.01 12.65 4.42
N ALA A 218 0.72 11.99 3.50
CA ALA A 218 0.13 11.54 2.24
C ALA A 218 -1.00 10.51 2.44
N SER A 219 -0.88 9.65 3.45
CA SER A 219 -1.91 8.66 3.80
C SER A 219 -3.12 9.25 4.55
N ALA A 220 -2.97 10.38 5.24
CA ALA A 220 -4.06 11.05 5.96
C ALA A 220 -5.02 11.82 5.04
N ILE A 221 -4.56 12.23 3.85
CA ILE A 221 -5.34 13.00 2.88
C ILE A 221 -6.67 12.31 2.53
N GLY A 222 -6.64 11.03 2.15
CA GLY A 222 -7.84 10.29 1.75
C GLY A 222 -8.91 10.23 2.85
N PRO A 223 -8.57 9.72 4.06
CA PRO A 223 -9.47 9.72 5.19
C PRO A 223 -10.03 11.11 5.56
N TYR A 224 -9.21 12.17 5.53
CA TYR A 224 -9.70 13.53 5.79
C TYR A 224 -10.69 14.01 4.74
N MET A 225 -10.43 13.75 3.46
CA MET A 225 -11.34 14.08 2.36
C MET A 225 -12.70 13.40 2.53
N ASP A 226 -12.69 12.09 2.82
CA ASP A 226 -13.92 11.31 2.95
C ASP A 226 -14.72 11.66 4.22
N MET A 227 -14.04 12.21 5.24
CA MET A 227 -14.69 12.79 6.43
C MET A 227 -15.18 14.24 6.23
N GLY A 228 -14.90 14.86 5.07
CA GLY A 228 -15.21 16.27 4.81
C GLY A 228 -14.30 17.26 5.53
N ALA A 229 -13.19 16.81 6.11
CA ALA A 229 -12.19 17.63 6.81
C ALA A 229 -11.23 18.32 5.82
N GLN A 230 -11.77 19.10 4.87
CA GLN A 230 -11.04 19.68 3.75
C GLN A 230 -9.81 20.51 4.17
N VAL A 231 -9.94 21.33 5.22
CA VAL A 231 -8.82 22.14 5.76
C VAL A 231 -7.66 21.26 6.23
N ARG A 232 -7.95 20.10 6.87
CA ARG A 232 -6.89 19.17 7.28
C ARG A 232 -6.26 18.44 6.11
N ALA A 233 -7.05 18.06 5.12
CA ALA A 233 -6.54 17.44 3.90
C ALA A 233 -5.59 18.39 3.15
N ALA A 234 -5.95 19.67 3.04
CA ALA A 234 -5.11 20.73 2.47
C ALA A 234 -3.81 20.90 3.24
N GLN A 235 -3.89 21.04 4.57
CA GLN A 235 -2.70 21.16 5.42
C GLN A 235 -1.78 19.94 5.36
N ALA A 236 -2.33 18.72 5.36
CA ALA A 236 -1.56 17.50 5.18
C ALA A 236 -0.86 17.46 3.81
N ALA A 237 -1.53 17.92 2.75
CA ALA A 237 -0.94 18.04 1.42
C ALA A 237 0.21 19.06 1.38
N GLU A 238 0.06 20.20 2.05
CA GLU A 238 1.13 21.22 2.17
C GLU A 238 2.36 20.67 2.91
N PHE A 239 2.16 20.01 4.06
CA PHE A 239 3.27 19.37 4.78
C PHE A 239 3.95 18.28 3.93
N ALA A 240 3.17 17.46 3.23
CA ALA A 240 3.71 16.43 2.35
C ALA A 240 4.55 17.03 1.20
N LEU A 241 4.08 18.11 0.56
CA LEU A 241 4.85 18.82 -0.46
C LEU A 241 6.14 19.44 0.08
N ALA A 242 6.09 20.03 1.29
CA ALA A 242 7.26 20.64 1.92
C ALA A 242 8.34 19.63 2.33
N LEU A 243 7.93 18.40 2.68
CA LEU A 243 8.85 17.31 3.02
C LEU A 243 9.48 16.65 1.78
N ALA A 244 8.83 16.71 0.62
CA ALA A 244 9.25 16.02 -0.60
C ALA A 244 10.73 16.24 -1.01
N PRO A 245 11.32 17.46 -0.93
CA PRO A 245 12.73 17.67 -1.28
C PRO A 245 13.74 16.97 -0.35
N ARG A 246 13.30 16.52 0.84
CA ARG A 246 14.12 15.88 1.86
C ARG A 246 14.04 14.36 1.83
N VAL A 247 13.20 13.80 0.95
CA VAL A 247 12.97 12.35 0.82
C VAL A 247 13.75 11.81 -0.37
N GLU A 248 14.52 10.75 -0.13
CA GLU A 248 15.34 10.12 -1.17
C GLU A 248 14.55 9.09 -1.99
N ASP A 249 13.51 8.47 -1.42
CA ASP A 249 12.71 7.45 -2.11
C ASP A 249 11.77 8.07 -3.17
N PRO A 250 12.08 7.91 -4.49
CA PRO A 250 11.22 8.43 -5.56
C PRO A 250 9.83 7.78 -5.60
N ALA A 251 9.67 6.54 -5.12
CA ALA A 251 8.38 5.86 -5.12
C ALA A 251 7.44 6.48 -4.09
N LEU A 252 7.97 6.85 -2.92
CA LEU A 252 7.23 7.57 -1.89
C LEU A 252 6.81 8.96 -2.37
N VAL A 253 7.72 9.70 -3.01
CA VAL A 253 7.42 11.03 -3.59
C VAL A 253 6.35 10.93 -4.69
N ALA A 254 6.42 9.92 -5.56
CA ALA A 254 5.42 9.69 -6.60
C ALA A 254 4.03 9.42 -6.00
N ARG A 255 3.96 8.55 -4.98
CA ARG A 255 2.72 8.23 -4.26
C ARG A 255 2.12 9.47 -3.61
N MET A 256 2.95 10.29 -2.96
CA MET A 256 2.52 11.55 -2.36
C MET A 256 1.89 12.49 -3.39
N HIS A 257 2.54 12.72 -4.53
CA HIS A 257 2.01 13.62 -5.56
C HIS A 257 0.63 13.16 -6.07
N ARG A 258 0.40 11.84 -6.14
CA ARG A 258 -0.91 11.27 -6.47
C ARG A 258 -1.95 11.56 -5.40
N SER A 259 -1.61 11.41 -4.12
CA SER A 259 -2.50 11.75 -3.00
C SER A 259 -2.84 13.24 -2.97
N VAL A 260 -1.83 14.11 -3.12
CA VAL A 260 -1.98 15.58 -3.11
C VAL A 260 -2.87 16.06 -4.25
N ALA A 261 -2.76 15.47 -5.45
CA ALA A 261 -3.61 15.83 -6.58
C ALA A 261 -5.11 15.71 -6.27
N ARG A 262 -5.52 14.73 -5.45
CA ARG A 262 -6.94 14.57 -5.03
C ARG A 262 -7.42 15.77 -4.21
N THR A 263 -6.59 16.30 -3.32
CA THR A 263 -6.92 17.51 -2.54
C THR A 263 -6.99 18.75 -3.43
N LEU A 264 -6.00 18.93 -4.30
CA LEU A 264 -5.96 20.07 -5.23
C LEU A 264 -7.17 20.10 -6.16
N LEU A 265 -7.64 18.93 -6.61
CA LEU A 265 -8.88 18.80 -7.39
C LEU A 265 -10.10 19.28 -6.61
N ALA A 266 -10.23 18.89 -5.33
CA ALA A 266 -11.35 19.30 -4.50
C ALA A 266 -11.35 20.80 -4.17
N GLU A 267 -10.17 21.43 -4.15
CA GLU A 267 -10.02 22.90 -4.04
C GLU A 267 -10.22 23.64 -5.38
N GLY A 268 -10.44 22.92 -6.49
CA GLY A 268 -10.56 23.51 -7.83
C GLY A 268 -9.22 23.96 -8.45
N ARG A 269 -8.09 23.61 -7.84
CA ARG A 269 -6.72 23.96 -8.27
C ARG A 269 -6.21 23.01 -9.37
N LEU A 270 -6.94 22.98 -10.49
CA LEU A 270 -6.75 21.99 -11.56
C LEU A 270 -5.34 21.99 -12.17
N ALA A 271 -4.74 23.17 -12.36
CA ALA A 271 -3.40 23.26 -12.95
C ALA A 271 -2.33 22.63 -12.04
N GLU A 272 -2.47 22.81 -10.72
CA GLU A 272 -1.54 22.26 -9.74
C GLU A 272 -1.75 20.76 -9.54
N ALA A 273 -3.01 20.29 -9.63
CA ALA A 273 -3.33 18.88 -9.65
C ALA A 273 -2.70 18.18 -10.87
N ASP A 274 -2.83 18.76 -12.07
CA ASP A 274 -2.21 18.23 -13.30
C ASP A 274 -0.67 18.21 -13.19
N ALA A 275 -0.06 19.27 -12.65
CA ALA A 275 1.38 19.32 -12.42
C ALA A 275 1.86 18.24 -11.43
N SER A 276 1.11 18.02 -10.33
CA SER A 276 1.41 16.95 -9.38
C SER A 276 1.29 15.57 -10.01
N LEU A 277 0.21 15.30 -10.76
CA LEU A 277 0.03 14.03 -11.46
C LEU A 277 1.08 13.80 -12.55
N ALA A 278 1.50 14.85 -13.26
CA ALA A 278 2.59 14.77 -14.24
C ALA A 278 3.92 14.41 -13.56
N LYS A 279 4.20 14.96 -12.37
CA LYS A 279 5.39 14.61 -11.59
C LYS A 279 5.35 13.16 -11.11
N ALA A 280 4.20 12.70 -10.61
CA ALA A 280 4.01 11.30 -10.24
C ALA A 280 4.22 10.36 -11.45
N ALA A 281 3.63 10.69 -12.60
CA ALA A 281 3.79 9.92 -13.83
C ALA A 281 5.26 9.83 -14.29
N GLU A 282 6.02 10.92 -14.21
CA GLU A 282 7.45 10.90 -14.54
C GLU A 282 8.24 9.95 -13.62
N LEU A 283 8.00 10.02 -12.30
CA LEU A 283 8.67 9.15 -11.34
C LEU A 283 8.29 7.68 -11.54
N TYR A 284 7.00 7.37 -11.72
CA TYR A 284 6.56 5.99 -11.99
C TYR A 284 7.10 5.45 -13.31
N ARG A 285 7.28 6.30 -14.32
CA ARG A 285 7.95 5.93 -15.58
C ARG A 285 9.41 5.56 -15.34
N GLN A 286 10.16 6.38 -14.60
CA GLN A 286 11.55 6.09 -14.24
C GLN A 286 11.68 4.77 -13.46
N LEU A 287 10.75 4.54 -12.54
CA LEU A 287 10.68 3.32 -11.72
C LEU A 287 10.11 2.09 -12.44
N GLN A 288 9.63 2.26 -13.68
CA GLN A 288 8.99 1.19 -14.47
C GLN A 288 7.76 0.57 -13.76
N ILE A 289 7.05 1.35 -12.94
CA ILE A 289 5.83 0.92 -12.24
C ILE A 289 4.62 1.22 -13.14
N ARG A 290 4.32 0.26 -14.02
CA ARG A 290 3.33 0.42 -15.11
C ARG A 290 1.92 0.70 -14.59
N THR A 291 1.47 -0.02 -13.56
CA THR A 291 0.12 0.11 -13.01
C THR A 291 -0.13 1.51 -12.45
N GLU A 292 0.84 2.03 -11.69
CA GLU A 292 0.71 3.37 -11.09
C GLU A 292 0.83 4.51 -12.11
N LEU A 293 1.66 4.31 -13.13
CA LEU A 293 1.71 5.23 -14.26
C LEU A 293 0.36 5.25 -15.01
N ALA A 294 -0.28 4.09 -15.20
CA ALA A 294 -1.62 4.03 -15.80
C ALA A 294 -2.67 4.77 -14.96
N ASN A 295 -2.62 4.62 -13.64
CA ASN A 295 -3.49 5.36 -12.72
C ASN A 295 -3.28 6.88 -12.81
N CYS A 296 -2.03 7.35 -12.99
CA CYS A 296 -1.76 8.77 -13.20
C CYS A 296 -2.40 9.30 -14.49
N HIS A 297 -2.31 8.53 -15.58
CA HIS A 297 -2.97 8.86 -16.84
C HIS A 297 -4.50 8.88 -16.67
N TRP A 298 -5.08 7.91 -15.96
CA TRP A 298 -6.51 7.89 -15.67
C TRP A 298 -6.95 9.15 -14.89
N MET A 299 -6.25 9.48 -13.79
CA MET A 299 -6.58 10.67 -12.99
C MET A 299 -6.45 11.97 -13.80
N ARG A 300 -5.43 12.11 -14.67
CA ARG A 300 -5.29 13.28 -15.56
C ARG A 300 -6.41 13.34 -16.60
N GLY A 301 -6.80 12.18 -17.13
CA GLY A 301 -7.98 12.03 -17.98
C GLY A 301 -9.25 12.58 -17.32
N TYR A 302 -9.50 12.16 -16.09
CA TYR A 302 -10.61 12.67 -15.28
C TYR A 302 -10.52 14.19 -15.05
N VAL A 303 -9.34 14.72 -14.66
CA VAL A 303 -9.11 16.17 -14.46
C VAL A 303 -9.46 16.96 -15.73
N TYR A 304 -9.00 16.50 -16.89
CA TYR A 304 -9.27 17.16 -18.16
C TYR A 304 -10.75 17.06 -18.56
N ALA A 305 -11.40 15.93 -18.28
CA ALA A 305 -12.83 15.74 -18.55
C ALA A 305 -13.69 16.71 -17.72
N GLN A 306 -13.40 16.86 -16.44
CA GLN A 306 -14.12 17.80 -15.56
C GLN A 306 -13.98 19.26 -16.00
N ASN A 307 -12.88 19.60 -16.70
CA ASN A 307 -12.63 20.95 -17.22
C ASN A 307 -13.00 21.14 -18.70
N GLY A 308 -13.77 20.21 -19.28
CA GLY A 308 -14.22 20.28 -20.67
C GLY A 308 -13.11 20.12 -21.73
N ARG A 309 -11.88 19.74 -21.34
CA ARG A 309 -10.76 19.49 -22.26
C ARG A 309 -10.83 18.06 -22.80
N LEU A 310 -11.90 17.75 -23.50
CA LEU A 310 -12.27 16.37 -23.86
C LEU A 310 -11.25 15.67 -24.74
N GLU A 311 -10.59 16.37 -25.66
CA GLU A 311 -9.53 15.81 -26.52
C GLU A 311 -8.36 15.27 -25.69
N ARG A 312 -7.93 16.05 -24.69
CA ARG A 312 -6.82 15.65 -23.80
C ARG A 312 -7.27 14.55 -22.86
N ALA A 313 -8.50 14.63 -22.36
CA ALA A 313 -9.07 13.59 -21.51
C ALA A 313 -9.06 12.22 -22.21
N GLU A 314 -9.54 12.19 -23.46
CA GLU A 314 -9.56 10.98 -24.28
C GLU A 314 -8.15 10.42 -24.51
N ALA A 315 -7.17 11.28 -24.81
CA ALA A 315 -5.78 10.85 -25.01
C ALA A 315 -5.18 10.18 -23.77
N GLU A 316 -5.36 10.80 -22.59
CA GLU A 316 -4.87 10.27 -21.32
C GLU A 316 -5.59 8.97 -20.92
N LEU A 317 -6.91 8.90 -21.09
CA LEU A 317 -7.70 7.70 -20.77
C LEU A 317 -7.35 6.51 -21.69
N ARG A 318 -7.09 6.76 -22.99
CA ARG A 318 -6.60 5.70 -23.90
C ARG A 318 -5.19 5.23 -23.53
N GLN A 319 -4.32 6.12 -23.07
CA GLN A 319 -3.01 5.71 -22.56
C GLN A 319 -3.16 4.81 -21.32
N ALA A 320 -3.99 5.21 -20.35
CA ALA A 320 -4.29 4.39 -19.19
C ALA A 320 -4.85 3.00 -19.58
N GLN A 321 -5.80 2.96 -20.52
CA GLN A 321 -6.42 1.71 -21.00
C GLN A 321 -5.39 0.77 -21.64
N ALA A 322 -4.54 1.27 -22.55
CA ALA A 322 -3.48 0.48 -23.19
C ALA A 322 -2.43 -0.04 -22.19
N MET A 323 -2.22 0.69 -21.09
CA MET A 323 -1.32 0.27 -20.04
C MET A 323 -1.92 -0.86 -19.18
N LEU A 324 -3.22 -0.82 -18.91
CA LEU A 324 -3.93 -1.78 -18.06
C LEU A 324 -4.32 -3.09 -18.78
N THR A 325 -4.59 -3.05 -20.09
CA THR A 325 -4.92 -4.26 -20.88
C THR A 325 -3.78 -5.30 -20.96
N ALA A 326 -2.56 -4.93 -20.56
CA ALA A 326 -1.41 -5.82 -20.54
C ALA A 326 -1.23 -6.60 -19.22
N GLY A 327 -2.00 -6.28 -18.16
CA GLY A 327 -1.94 -6.95 -16.86
C GLY A 327 -3.34 -7.41 -16.44
N ARG A 328 -3.44 -8.48 -15.64
CA ARG A 328 -4.73 -9.02 -15.14
C ARG A 328 -5.44 -8.10 -14.11
N ALA A 329 -5.39 -6.79 -14.29
CA ALA A 329 -6.00 -5.78 -13.43
C ALA A 329 -7.41 -5.39 -13.91
N GLY A 330 -8.32 -6.37 -13.99
CA GLY A 330 -9.64 -6.22 -14.62
C GLY A 330 -10.54 -5.11 -14.03
N LEU A 331 -10.40 -4.81 -12.73
CA LEU A 331 -11.21 -3.77 -12.06
C LEU A 331 -10.80 -2.35 -12.48
N TYR A 332 -9.50 -2.04 -12.51
CA TYR A 332 -9.00 -0.74 -12.97
C TYR A 332 -9.30 -0.51 -14.47
N SER A 333 -9.26 -1.57 -15.28
CA SER A 333 -9.62 -1.52 -16.70
C SER A 333 -11.08 -1.08 -16.89
N SER A 334 -11.99 -1.64 -16.09
CA SER A 334 -13.43 -1.33 -16.15
C SER A 334 -13.73 0.14 -15.81
N GLN A 335 -13.07 0.68 -14.77
CA GLN A 335 -13.24 2.09 -14.39
C GLN A 335 -12.73 3.04 -15.48
N VAL A 336 -11.53 2.79 -16.04
CA VAL A 336 -10.98 3.60 -17.13
C VAL A 336 -11.88 3.59 -18.37
N ALA A 337 -12.46 2.43 -18.69
CA ALA A 337 -13.34 2.28 -19.84
C ALA A 337 -14.66 3.07 -19.67
N VAL A 338 -15.26 3.08 -18.49
CA VAL A 338 -16.47 3.87 -18.20
C VAL A 338 -16.19 5.38 -18.33
N GLU A 339 -15.07 5.86 -17.78
CA GLU A 339 -14.67 7.27 -17.90
C GLU A 339 -14.35 7.65 -19.36
N LEU A 340 -13.72 6.75 -20.13
CA LEU A 340 -13.46 6.96 -21.55
C LEU A 340 -14.78 7.04 -22.34
N ALA A 341 -15.75 6.17 -22.03
CA ALA A 341 -17.06 6.21 -22.65
C ALA A 341 -17.80 7.53 -22.36
N ASP A 342 -17.70 8.07 -21.14
CA ASP A 342 -18.30 9.39 -20.81
C ASP A 342 -17.69 10.49 -21.69
N VAL A 343 -16.37 10.50 -21.80
CA VAL A 343 -15.66 11.47 -22.66
C VAL A 343 -16.05 11.30 -24.12
N LEU A 344 -16.11 10.08 -24.64
CA LEU A 344 -16.52 9.80 -26.03
C LEU A 344 -17.94 10.28 -26.31
N HIS A 345 -18.88 9.99 -25.40
CA HIS A 345 -20.26 10.44 -25.51
C HIS A 345 -20.35 11.97 -25.52
N ARG A 346 -19.65 12.66 -24.62
CA ARG A 346 -19.58 14.13 -24.56
C ARG A 346 -18.92 14.76 -25.79
N ARG A 347 -18.12 14.00 -26.55
CA ARG A 347 -17.57 14.38 -27.86
C ARG A 347 -18.48 14.01 -29.04
N GLY A 348 -19.70 13.52 -28.78
CA GLY A 348 -20.68 13.14 -29.80
C GLY A 348 -20.47 11.74 -30.39
N ARG A 349 -19.57 10.92 -29.84
CA ARG A 349 -19.28 9.55 -30.29
C ARG A 349 -20.05 8.53 -29.45
N SER A 350 -21.36 8.74 -29.30
CA SER A 350 -22.24 7.94 -28.43
C SER A 350 -22.29 6.46 -28.81
N GLN A 351 -22.19 6.13 -30.10
CA GLN A 351 -22.18 4.73 -30.55
C GLN A 351 -20.94 3.99 -30.05
N GLU A 352 -19.75 4.59 -30.23
CA GLU A 352 -18.50 4.02 -29.74
C GLU A 352 -18.45 3.92 -28.22
N ALA A 353 -19.00 4.91 -27.52
CA ALA A 353 -19.16 4.86 -26.07
C ALA A 353 -20.05 3.67 -25.65
N ALA A 354 -21.19 3.47 -26.32
CA ALA A 354 -22.09 2.36 -26.02
C ALA A 354 -21.48 0.98 -26.35
N ASP A 355 -20.70 0.87 -27.43
CA ASP A 355 -19.96 -0.35 -27.78
C ASP A 355 -18.94 -0.69 -26.69
N LEU A 356 -18.12 0.29 -26.28
CA LEU A 356 -17.14 0.15 -25.22
C LEU A 356 -17.78 -0.30 -23.88
N LEU A 357 -18.92 0.27 -23.51
CA LEU A 357 -19.64 -0.09 -22.29
C LEU A 357 -20.23 -1.51 -22.35
N ARG A 358 -20.69 -1.95 -23.53
CA ARG A 358 -21.18 -3.32 -23.72
C ARG A 358 -20.05 -4.35 -23.61
N ASP A 359 -18.87 -4.03 -24.11
CA ASP A 359 -17.68 -4.87 -23.94
C ASP A 359 -17.31 -5.01 -22.44
N VAL A 360 -17.28 -3.89 -21.71
CA VAL A 360 -17.04 -3.90 -20.25
C VAL A 360 -18.06 -4.78 -19.51
N LEU A 361 -19.35 -4.65 -19.84
CA LEU A 361 -20.40 -5.45 -19.22
C LEU A 361 -20.27 -6.96 -19.55
N GLY A 362 -19.70 -7.31 -20.71
CA GLY A 362 -19.42 -8.69 -21.09
C GLY A 362 -18.26 -9.33 -20.31
N GLU A 363 -17.32 -8.52 -19.83
CA GLU A 363 -16.16 -8.98 -19.06
C GLU A 363 -16.41 -9.05 -17.54
N LEU A 364 -17.37 -8.28 -17.03
CA LEU A 364 -17.71 -8.22 -15.61
C LEU A 364 -18.56 -9.42 -15.17
N SER A 365 -18.26 -10.01 -14.01
CA SER A 365 -19.07 -11.07 -13.41
C SER A 365 -20.06 -10.51 -12.38
N SER A 366 -21.14 -11.25 -12.10
CA SER A 366 -22.14 -10.85 -11.10
C SER A 366 -21.60 -10.75 -9.67
N GLU A 367 -20.47 -11.41 -9.37
CA GLU A 367 -19.83 -11.42 -8.05
C GLU A 367 -18.70 -10.38 -7.92
N ARG A 368 -18.11 -9.90 -9.03
CA ARG A 368 -17.02 -8.92 -9.02
C ARG A 368 -17.27 -7.80 -10.01
N GLY A 369 -17.33 -6.56 -9.50
CA GLY A 369 -17.48 -5.36 -10.32
C GLY A 369 -18.91 -4.85 -10.46
N ALA A 370 -19.81 -5.21 -9.54
CA ALA A 370 -21.19 -4.71 -9.51
C ALA A 370 -21.29 -3.17 -9.57
N VAL A 371 -20.40 -2.45 -8.87
CA VAL A 371 -20.32 -0.98 -8.93
C VAL A 371 -19.92 -0.48 -10.32
N HIS A 372 -18.93 -1.11 -10.96
CA HIS A 372 -18.50 -0.75 -12.32
C HIS A 372 -19.56 -1.08 -13.37
N ALA A 373 -20.24 -2.22 -13.22
CA ALA A 373 -21.38 -2.60 -14.06
C ALA A 373 -22.55 -1.62 -13.89
N ALA A 374 -22.82 -1.17 -12.67
CA ALA A 374 -23.81 -0.13 -12.41
C ALA A 374 -23.43 1.20 -13.07
N ALA A 375 -22.17 1.62 -12.98
CA ALA A 375 -21.68 2.83 -13.63
C ALA A 375 -21.80 2.74 -15.17
N ALA A 376 -21.49 1.59 -15.76
CA ALA A 376 -21.68 1.34 -17.19
C ALA A 376 -23.16 1.42 -17.61
N HIS A 377 -24.05 0.76 -16.86
CA HIS A 377 -25.49 0.85 -17.10
C HIS A 377 -26.02 2.28 -16.92
N ARG A 378 -25.58 3.00 -15.89
CA ARG A 378 -25.92 4.43 -15.71
C ARG A 378 -25.55 5.25 -16.94
N LEU A 379 -24.34 5.07 -17.49
CA LEU A 379 -23.91 5.84 -18.66
C LEU A 379 -24.65 5.42 -19.94
N LEU A 380 -24.96 4.13 -20.13
CA LEU A 380 -25.84 3.68 -21.21
C LEU A 380 -27.23 4.29 -21.10
N GLY A 381 -27.77 4.44 -19.88
CA GLY A 381 -29.03 5.13 -19.64
C GLY A 381 -28.98 6.60 -20.06
N ILE A 382 -27.91 7.33 -19.72
CA ILE A 382 -27.69 8.72 -20.14
C ILE A 382 -27.63 8.82 -21.68
N ILE A 383 -26.87 7.92 -22.32
CA ILE A 383 -26.77 7.87 -23.79
C ILE A 383 -28.15 7.65 -24.43
N ALA A 384 -28.97 6.76 -23.85
CA ALA A 384 -30.33 6.49 -24.32
C ALA A 384 -31.26 7.71 -24.12
N GLU A 385 -31.17 8.41 -22.98
CA GLU A 385 -31.93 9.64 -22.74
C GLU A 385 -31.61 10.73 -23.78
N ASP A 386 -30.33 10.93 -24.09
CA ASP A 386 -29.88 11.88 -25.10
C ASP A 386 -30.34 11.49 -26.51
N ALA A 387 -30.45 10.18 -26.77
CA ALA A 387 -31.05 9.61 -27.98
C ALA A 387 -32.59 9.65 -27.99
N ARG A 388 -33.23 10.13 -26.92
CA ARG A 388 -34.69 10.15 -26.72
C ARG A 388 -35.35 8.77 -26.64
N ASP A 389 -34.57 7.73 -26.34
CA ASP A 389 -35.08 6.39 -26.05
C ASP A 389 -35.34 6.24 -24.54
N THR A 390 -36.53 6.66 -24.13
CA THR A 390 -36.92 6.67 -22.70
C THR A 390 -37.06 5.27 -22.11
N GLU A 391 -37.43 4.28 -22.92
CA GLU A 391 -37.63 2.90 -22.46
C GLU A 391 -36.28 2.24 -22.16
N ALA A 392 -35.33 2.34 -23.08
CA ALA A 392 -33.96 1.85 -22.86
C ALA A 392 -33.25 2.58 -21.71
N ALA A 393 -33.47 3.90 -21.58
CA ALA A 393 -32.93 4.67 -20.47
C ALA A 393 -33.43 4.17 -19.11
N GLU A 394 -34.75 3.96 -18.97
CA GLU A 394 -35.34 3.45 -17.74
C GLU A 394 -34.83 2.04 -17.42
N GLU A 395 -34.76 1.14 -18.42
CA GLU A 395 -34.24 -0.22 -18.23
C GLU A 395 -32.80 -0.20 -17.67
N HIS A 396 -31.94 0.62 -18.26
CA HIS A 396 -30.55 0.75 -17.82
C HIS A 396 -30.42 1.33 -16.41
N TYR A 397 -31.23 2.35 -16.07
CA TYR A 397 -31.24 2.90 -14.72
C TYR A 397 -31.74 1.89 -13.68
N VAL A 398 -32.78 1.11 -13.98
CA VAL A 398 -33.28 0.07 -13.08
C VAL A 398 -32.22 -1.01 -12.85
N ARG A 399 -31.51 -1.45 -13.91
CA ARG A 399 -30.41 -2.42 -13.78
C ARG A 399 -29.27 -1.87 -12.91
N ALA A 400 -28.87 -0.62 -13.12
CA ALA A 400 -27.86 0.03 -12.31
C ALA A 400 -28.31 0.14 -10.83
N LEU A 401 -29.59 0.42 -10.57
CA LEU A 401 -30.13 0.56 -9.23
C LEU A 401 -30.03 -0.76 -8.45
N SER A 402 -30.49 -1.85 -9.06
CA SER A 402 -30.41 -3.18 -8.44
C SER A 402 -28.97 -3.67 -8.22
N LEU A 403 -28.00 -3.19 -9.00
CA LEU A 403 -26.58 -3.48 -8.78
C LEU A 403 -26.02 -2.70 -7.59
N LEU A 404 -26.34 -1.40 -7.49
CA LEU A 404 -25.87 -0.54 -6.39
C LEU A 404 -26.50 -0.91 -5.05
N GLU A 405 -27.78 -1.29 -5.02
CA GLU A 405 -28.47 -1.80 -3.84
C GLU A 405 -27.77 -3.04 -3.28
N ARG A 406 -27.44 -4.02 -4.14
CA ARG A 406 -26.71 -5.23 -3.74
C ARG A 406 -25.27 -4.93 -3.30
N ALA A 407 -24.65 -3.90 -3.87
CA ALA A 407 -23.30 -3.48 -3.52
C ALA A 407 -23.23 -2.58 -2.27
N GLY A 408 -24.37 -2.08 -1.76
CA GLY A 408 -24.41 -1.15 -0.62
C GLY A 408 -23.85 0.25 -0.93
N ALA A 409 -23.75 0.63 -2.21
CA ALA A 409 -23.15 1.89 -2.65
C ALA A 409 -24.13 3.07 -2.54
N ALA A 410 -24.38 3.53 -1.31
CA ALA A 410 -25.45 4.49 -0.98
C ALA A 410 -25.35 5.84 -1.72
N GLY A 411 -24.13 6.34 -1.96
CA GLY A 411 -23.92 7.61 -2.66
C GLY A 411 -24.31 7.54 -4.14
N ASP A 412 -23.74 6.58 -4.87
CA ASP A 412 -24.06 6.34 -6.29
C ASP A 412 -25.53 5.99 -6.49
N LEU A 413 -26.11 5.25 -5.54
CA LEU A 413 -27.53 4.90 -5.53
C LEU A 413 -28.40 6.16 -5.48
N ALA A 414 -28.08 7.12 -4.60
CA ALA A 414 -28.82 8.36 -4.48
C ALA A 414 -28.76 9.22 -5.77
N ASP A 415 -27.59 9.28 -6.42
CA ASP A 415 -27.43 10.00 -7.68
C ASP A 415 -28.22 9.33 -8.81
N LEU A 416 -28.26 8.00 -8.84
CA LEU A 416 -29.05 7.25 -9.81
C LEU A 416 -30.55 7.39 -9.58
N CYS A 417 -31.01 7.35 -8.32
CA CYS A 417 -32.40 7.63 -7.96
C CYS A 417 -32.86 9.01 -8.44
N ARG A 418 -31.97 10.01 -8.41
CA ARG A 418 -32.25 11.34 -8.98
C ARG A 418 -32.43 11.27 -10.50
N LEU A 419 -31.53 10.61 -11.22
CA LEU A 419 -31.62 10.45 -12.68
C LEU A 419 -32.92 9.73 -13.10
N LEU A 420 -33.23 8.61 -12.43
CA LEU A 420 -34.45 7.85 -12.68
C LEU A 420 -35.71 8.68 -12.34
N GLY A 421 -35.71 9.39 -11.21
CA GLY A 421 -36.81 10.29 -10.86
C GLY A 421 -37.00 11.42 -11.87
N ASP A 422 -35.91 12.02 -12.37
CA ASP A 422 -35.96 13.08 -13.39
C ASP A 422 -36.53 12.56 -14.71
N LEU A 423 -36.15 11.34 -15.13
CA LEU A 423 -36.71 10.65 -16.28
C LEU A 423 -38.21 10.38 -16.10
N LEU A 424 -38.61 9.74 -15.01
CA LEU A 424 -40.01 9.40 -14.69
C LEU A 424 -40.90 10.65 -14.61
N ARG A 425 -40.38 11.75 -14.04
CA ARG A 425 -41.10 13.02 -13.99
C ARG A 425 -41.32 13.59 -15.38
N ARG A 426 -40.31 13.55 -16.25
CA ARG A 426 -40.40 14.03 -17.65
C ARG A 426 -41.38 13.21 -18.48
N THR A 427 -41.55 11.92 -18.18
CA THR A 427 -42.52 11.03 -18.83
C THR A 427 -43.92 11.06 -18.18
N GLY A 428 -44.15 11.94 -17.19
CA GLY A 428 -45.46 12.14 -16.55
C GLY A 428 -45.79 11.16 -15.42
N ARG A 429 -44.87 10.26 -15.05
CA ARG A 429 -45.03 9.26 -13.98
C ARG A 429 -44.65 9.85 -12.62
N VAL A 430 -45.39 10.87 -12.18
CA VAL A 430 -45.05 11.70 -11.01
C VAL A 430 -44.92 10.91 -9.71
N GLU A 431 -45.84 10.00 -9.40
CA GLU A 431 -45.77 9.20 -8.16
C GLU A 431 -44.53 8.31 -8.13
N ALA A 432 -44.22 7.62 -9.24
CA ALA A 432 -43.02 6.80 -9.34
C ALA A 432 -41.73 7.64 -9.23
N ALA A 433 -41.73 8.86 -9.76
CA ALA A 433 -40.62 9.79 -9.61
C ALA A 433 -40.42 10.20 -8.13
N LEU A 434 -41.51 10.51 -7.41
CA LEU A 434 -41.46 10.84 -5.98
C LEU A 434 -40.90 9.69 -5.16
N ASP A 435 -41.30 8.45 -5.46
CA ASP A 435 -40.77 7.27 -4.79
C ASP A 435 -39.28 7.06 -5.07
N ALA A 436 -38.85 7.21 -6.33
CA ALA A 436 -37.43 7.16 -6.67
C ALA A 436 -36.61 8.21 -5.91
N TYR A 437 -37.08 9.47 -5.84
CA TYR A 437 -36.41 10.52 -5.07
C TYR A 437 -36.37 10.23 -3.57
N ARG A 438 -37.46 9.70 -2.99
CA ARG A 438 -37.52 9.32 -1.56
C ARG A 438 -36.53 8.21 -1.23
N THR A 439 -36.42 7.19 -2.07
CA THR A 439 -35.41 6.14 -1.95
C THR A 439 -34.02 6.75 -1.92
N GLY A 440 -33.68 7.60 -2.89
CA GLY A 440 -32.37 8.26 -2.94
C GLY A 440 -32.06 9.09 -1.69
N LEU A 441 -33.03 9.84 -1.16
CA LEU A 441 -32.86 10.62 0.08
C LEU A 441 -32.61 9.75 1.31
N GLY A 442 -33.33 8.62 1.44
CA GLY A 442 -33.14 7.68 2.55
C GLY A 442 -31.73 7.08 2.61
N HIS A 443 -31.07 6.95 1.45
CA HIS A 443 -29.69 6.46 1.36
C HIS A 443 -28.63 7.55 1.57
N ARG A 444 -28.94 8.84 1.40
CA ARG A 444 -28.02 9.95 1.74
C ARG A 444 -27.91 10.20 3.24
N THR A 445 -28.87 9.74 4.05
CA THR A 445 -28.92 10.01 5.49
C THR A 445 -28.07 9.03 6.32
N ALA A 446 -26.76 9.27 6.37
CA ALA A 446 -25.82 9.12 7.52
C ALA A 446 -24.38 9.44 7.06
N PRO A 447 -23.46 10.03 7.89
CA PRO A 447 -23.48 10.19 9.35
C PRO A 447 -23.27 11.63 9.87
N GLY A 448 -23.56 11.81 11.17
CA GLY A 448 -23.47 13.08 11.90
C GLY A 448 -22.12 13.78 11.86
N THR A 449 -22.19 15.11 12.00
CA THR A 449 -21.06 16.03 12.20
C THR A 449 -20.16 15.49 13.30
N THR A 450 -19.09 14.81 12.92
CA THR A 450 -18.10 14.33 13.88
C THR A 450 -17.04 15.39 13.94
N THR A 451 -17.01 16.15 15.03
CA THR A 451 -15.87 17.01 15.34
C THR A 451 -14.65 16.12 15.52
N LEU A 452 -13.73 16.15 14.55
CA LEU A 452 -12.39 15.63 14.76
C LEU A 452 -11.78 16.35 15.98
N GLY A 453 -11.03 15.63 16.83
CA GLY A 453 -10.27 16.20 17.95
C GLY A 453 -9.21 17.22 17.49
N PRO A 454 -8.37 17.80 18.35
CA PRO A 454 -7.35 18.75 17.91
C PRO A 454 -6.47 18.18 16.78
N ALA A 455 -5.99 19.02 15.87
CA ALA A 455 -5.09 18.59 14.80
C ALA A 455 -3.75 18.11 15.38
N PRO A 456 -3.03 17.20 14.68
CA PRO A 456 -1.73 16.76 15.13
C PRO A 456 -0.74 17.92 15.28
N ALA A 457 0.23 17.75 16.17
CA ALA A 457 1.40 18.60 16.28
C ALA A 457 2.09 18.71 14.91
N GLN A 458 2.67 19.87 14.64
CA GLN A 458 3.28 20.18 13.35
C GLN A 458 4.79 19.89 13.39
N PRO A 459 5.39 19.42 12.28
CA PRO A 459 6.84 19.28 12.18
C PRO A 459 7.49 20.67 12.06
N PRO A 460 8.75 20.82 12.49
CA PRO A 460 9.57 21.95 12.10
C PRO A 460 9.88 21.82 10.61
N LEU A 461 9.24 22.68 9.80
CA LEU A 461 9.41 22.71 8.35
C LEU A 461 10.77 23.31 7.95
#